data_AF-A0A2V6J404-F1
#
_entry.id   AF-A0A2V6J404-F1
#
_cell.length_a   1.000
_cell.length_b   1.000
_cell.length_c   1.000
_cell.angle_alpha   90.00
_cell.angle_beta   90.00
_cell.angle_gamma   90.00
#
_symmetry.space_group_name_H-M   'P 1'
#
loop_
_entity.id
_entity.type
_entity.pdbx_description
1 polymer ?
#
loop_
_entity_poly.entity_id
_entity_poly.type
_entity_poly.pdbx_seq_one_letter_code
_entity_poly.pdbx_strand_id
1 'polypeptide(L)'
;MLQERILGSDHSSAFAVGREQRGYQLLGINYYSTTRIKVPFVEIVKRTVQMIQELAADLGLDLAESNSAVHYPNIFPETWAMVTRYLRNPQTEHVLDGMSDRAHCMATDSVISLAKLHRGERGRIHVVVNYGIGLHLGICILRETDASESAA
;
A
#
# COMPACT_ATOMS: atom_id res chain seq x y z
N MET A 1 -27.51 0.06 6.98
CA MET A 1 -26.17 0.28 6.36
C MET A 1 -25.37 1.11 7.33
N LEU A 2 -24.37 0.53 8.01
CA LEU A 2 -23.45 1.29 8.84
C LEU A 2 -22.63 2.21 7.92
N GLN A 3 -22.77 3.52 8.09
CA GLN A 3 -21.87 4.50 7.50
C GLN A 3 -20.70 4.66 8.46
N GLU A 4 -19.54 4.13 8.12
CA GLU A 4 -18.32 4.47 8.85
C GLU A 4 -17.93 5.90 8.52
N ARG A 5 -17.71 6.68 9.58
CA ARG A 5 -17.27 8.07 9.47
C ARG A 5 -15.74 8.04 9.49
N ILE A 6 -15.12 8.42 8.37
CA ILE A 6 -13.66 8.52 8.29
C ILE A 6 -13.21 9.70 9.14
N LEU A 7 -12.36 9.42 10.15
CA LEU A 7 -11.67 10.45 10.92
C LEU A 7 -10.45 10.90 10.13
N GLY A 8 -10.41 12.18 9.76
CA GLY A 8 -9.30 12.79 9.06
C GLY A 8 -8.36 13.54 10.02
N SER A 9 -7.11 13.72 9.60
CA SER A 9 -6.15 14.61 10.25
C SER A 9 -5.25 15.30 9.23
N ASP A 10 -4.64 16.41 9.66
CA ASP A 10 -3.74 17.19 8.83
C ASP A 10 -2.32 16.65 8.92
N HIS A 11 -1.72 16.33 7.76
CA HIS A 11 -0.32 15.98 7.65
C HIS A 11 0.21 16.26 6.25
N SER A 12 1.46 16.72 6.16
CA SER A 12 2.19 16.85 4.89
C SER A 12 3.24 15.76 4.76
N SER A 13 3.45 15.26 3.55
CA SER A 13 4.54 14.34 3.23
C SER A 13 5.13 14.66 1.86
N ALA A 14 6.33 14.15 1.62
CA ALA A 14 6.99 14.26 0.33
C ALA A 14 7.84 13.01 0.08
N PHE A 15 8.01 12.68 -1.19
CA PHE A 15 9.00 11.71 -1.66
C PHE A 15 9.73 12.30 -2.86
N ALA A 16 10.98 11.91 -3.05
CA ALA A 16 11.77 12.25 -4.23
C ALA A 16 11.83 11.05 -5.17
N VAL A 17 11.67 11.29 -6.47
CA VAL A 17 11.84 10.28 -7.51
C VAL A 17 13.08 10.64 -8.32
N GLY A 18 13.98 9.67 -8.46
CA GLY A 18 15.23 9.84 -9.18
C GLY A 18 15.65 8.54 -9.86
N ARG A 19 16.81 8.58 -10.51
CA ARG A 19 17.44 7.38 -11.10
C ARG A 19 18.39 6.67 -10.15
N GLU A 20 18.66 7.28 -9.00
CA GLU A 20 19.54 6.73 -7.96
C GLU A 20 18.91 5.50 -7.31
N GLN A 21 19.70 4.45 -7.08
CA GLN A 21 19.23 3.24 -6.41
C GLN A 21 19.26 3.43 -4.89
N ARG A 22 18.31 4.20 -4.37
CA ARG A 22 18.20 4.52 -2.95
C ARG A 22 16.76 4.43 -2.45
N GLY A 23 16.59 3.90 -1.24
CA GLY A 23 15.29 3.75 -0.58
C GLY A 23 14.49 2.63 -1.22
N TYR A 24 13.70 2.97 -2.24
CA TYR A 24 12.78 2.04 -2.91
C TYR A 24 12.91 2.12 -4.44
N GLN A 25 13.02 0.96 -5.08
CA GLN A 25 12.90 0.83 -6.52
C GLN A 25 11.43 0.61 -6.91
N LEU A 26 10.87 1.47 -7.75
CA LEU A 26 9.56 1.24 -8.35
C LEU A 26 9.64 0.10 -9.38
N LEU A 27 8.85 -0.97 -9.17
CA LEU A 27 8.75 -2.08 -10.12
C LEU A 27 7.58 -1.90 -11.07
N GLY A 28 6.42 -1.47 -10.56
CA GLY A 28 5.23 -1.28 -11.38
C GLY A 28 4.09 -0.61 -10.62
N ILE A 29 3.11 -0.15 -11.40
CA ILE A 29 1.90 0.52 -10.93
C ILE A 29 0.68 -0.05 -11.64
N ASN A 30 -0.45 -0.08 -10.96
CA ASN A 30 -1.74 -0.47 -11.52
C ASN A 30 -2.83 0.44 -10.94
N TYR A 31 -3.82 0.81 -11.77
CA TYR A 31 -4.91 1.70 -11.36
C TYR A 31 -6.26 1.16 -11.83
N TYR A 32 -7.26 1.33 -10.98
CA TYR A 32 -8.65 1.06 -11.30
C TYR A 32 -9.52 2.21 -10.84
N SER A 33 -10.38 2.70 -11.73
CA SER A 33 -11.33 3.77 -11.43
C SER A 33 -12.71 3.38 -11.91
N THR A 34 -13.74 3.80 -11.19
CA THR A 34 -15.12 3.66 -11.64
C THR A 34 -15.89 4.96 -11.42
N THR A 35 -17.01 5.11 -12.11
CA THR A 35 -17.93 6.24 -11.96
C THR A 35 -19.05 5.97 -10.96
N ARG A 36 -19.04 4.79 -10.31
CA ARG A 36 -20.07 4.41 -9.33
C ARG A 36 -19.97 5.27 -8.07
N ILE A 37 -21.11 5.84 -7.69
CA ILE A 37 -21.25 6.70 -6.50
C ILE A 37 -21.03 5.91 -5.20
N LYS A 38 -21.33 4.60 -5.21
CA LYS A 38 -21.15 3.70 -4.06
C LYS A 38 -20.59 2.37 -4.53
N VAL A 39 -19.56 1.90 -3.82
CA VAL A 39 -18.91 0.61 -4.09
C VAL A 39 -18.97 -0.23 -2.82
N PRO A 40 -19.43 -1.49 -2.90
CA PRO A 40 -19.40 -2.41 -1.76
C PRO A 40 -17.96 -2.72 -1.31
N PHE A 41 -17.71 -2.83 0.00
CA PHE A 41 -16.39 -3.20 0.52
C PHE A 41 -15.85 -4.51 -0.05
N VAL A 42 -16.71 -5.50 -0.31
CA VAL A 42 -16.28 -6.76 -0.96
C VAL A 42 -15.72 -6.55 -2.36
N GLU A 43 -16.21 -5.57 -3.11
CA GLU A 43 -15.67 -5.22 -4.42
C GLU A 43 -14.28 -4.57 -4.27
N ILE A 44 -14.10 -3.72 -3.24
CA ILE A 44 -12.79 -3.16 -2.89
C ILE A 44 -11.79 -4.29 -2.62
N VAL A 45 -12.14 -5.25 -1.75
CA VAL A 45 -11.28 -6.40 -1.45
C VAL A 45 -10.93 -7.17 -2.72
N LYS A 46 -11.93 -7.56 -3.50
CA LYS A 46 -11.73 -8.36 -4.72
C LYS A 46 -10.83 -7.65 -5.71
N ARG A 47 -11.07 -6.36 -5.96
CA ARG A 47 -10.29 -5.55 -6.90
C ARG A 47 -8.85 -5.36 -6.44
N THR A 48 -8.64 -5.01 -5.17
CA THR A 48 -7.28 -4.84 -4.63
C THR A 48 -6.48 -6.14 -4.73
N VAL A 49 -7.04 -7.29 -4.32
CA VAL A 49 -6.35 -8.59 -4.43
C VAL A 49 -6.03 -8.92 -5.89
N GLN A 50 -7.00 -8.76 -6.78
CA GLN A 50 -6.83 -9.00 -8.21
C GLN A 50 -5.69 -8.13 -8.78
N MET A 51 -5.72 -6.82 -8.52
CA MET A 51 -4.73 -5.88 -9.06
C MET A 51 -3.31 -6.16 -8.54
N ILE A 52 -3.17 -6.57 -7.27
CA ILE A 52 -1.87 -6.95 -6.70
C ILE A 52 -1.34 -8.21 -7.38
N GLN A 53 -2.19 -9.24 -7.52
CA GLN A 53 -1.80 -10.51 -8.13
C GLN A 53 -1.47 -10.37 -9.62
N GLU A 54 -2.26 -9.62 -10.38
CA GLU A 54 -2.00 -9.33 -11.79
C GLU A 54 -0.68 -8.58 -11.97
N LEU A 55 -0.48 -7.50 -11.20
CA LEU A 55 0.75 -6.71 -11.29
C LEU A 55 1.99 -7.53 -10.88
N ALA A 56 1.88 -8.38 -9.86
CA ALA A 56 2.97 -9.26 -9.48
C ALA A 56 3.27 -10.31 -10.56
N ALA A 57 2.25 -10.91 -11.17
CA ALA A 57 2.42 -11.87 -12.26
C ALA A 57 3.10 -11.22 -13.47
N ASP A 58 2.69 -10.01 -13.86
CA ASP A 58 3.29 -9.25 -14.97
C ASP A 58 4.77 -8.92 -14.70
N LEU A 59 5.13 -8.72 -13.43
CA LEU A 59 6.50 -8.47 -12.98
C LEU A 59 7.32 -9.74 -12.74
N GLY A 60 6.71 -10.93 -12.89
CA GLY A 60 7.35 -12.21 -12.58
C GLY A 60 7.71 -12.39 -11.11
N LEU A 61 6.96 -11.77 -10.20
CA LEU A 61 7.16 -11.85 -8.76
C LEU A 61 6.33 -12.98 -8.16
N ASP A 62 6.97 -13.87 -7.40
CA ASP A 62 6.25 -14.82 -6.56
C ASP A 62 5.91 -14.20 -5.20
N LEU A 63 4.73 -13.60 -5.11
CA LEU A 63 4.25 -13.03 -3.86
C LEU A 63 3.90 -14.07 -2.79
N ALA A 64 3.74 -15.36 -3.11
CA ALA A 64 3.41 -16.37 -2.11
C ALA A 64 4.62 -16.72 -1.23
N GLU A 65 5.83 -16.57 -1.77
CA GLU A 65 7.10 -16.88 -1.11
C GLU A 65 7.96 -15.64 -0.79
N SER A 66 7.50 -14.46 -1.19
CA SER A 66 8.23 -13.21 -0.93
C SER A 66 8.00 -12.71 0.50
N ASN A 67 9.06 -12.24 1.16
CA ASN A 67 8.93 -11.31 2.28
C ASN A 67 8.32 -10.00 1.76
N SER A 68 7.08 -9.69 2.16
CA SER A 68 6.38 -8.51 1.68
C SER A 68 5.70 -7.71 2.78
N ALA A 69 5.50 -6.42 2.53
CA ALA A 69 4.70 -5.53 3.35
C ALA A 69 3.60 -4.92 2.49
N VAL A 70 2.35 -4.94 2.95
CA VAL A 70 1.25 -4.26 2.26
C VAL A 70 0.80 -3.07 3.07
N HIS A 71 0.98 -1.88 2.49
CA HIS A 71 0.68 -0.58 3.08
C HIS A 71 -0.73 -0.16 2.70
N TYR A 72 -1.57 0.04 3.69
CA TYR A 72 -2.97 0.42 3.52
C TYR A 72 -3.23 1.84 4.03
N PRO A 73 -4.21 2.56 3.44
CA PRO A 73 -4.66 3.83 3.99
C PRO A 73 -5.41 3.58 5.30
N ASN A 74 -5.35 4.54 6.24
CA ASN A 74 -5.96 4.49 7.56
C ASN A 74 -7.49 4.68 7.52
N ILE A 75 -8.17 3.82 6.77
CA ILE A 75 -9.62 3.74 6.61
C ILE A 75 -10.00 2.25 6.54
N PHE A 76 -11.23 1.88 6.87
CA PHE A 76 -11.76 0.54 6.61
C PHE A 76 -10.84 -0.64 7.03
N PRO A 77 -10.33 -0.69 8.29
CA PRO A 77 -9.32 -1.65 8.72
C PRO A 77 -9.72 -3.11 8.46
N GLU A 78 -10.98 -3.47 8.67
CA GLU A 78 -11.52 -4.81 8.42
C GLU A 78 -11.50 -5.17 6.93
N THR A 79 -11.72 -4.17 6.07
CA THR A 79 -11.64 -4.35 4.60
C THR A 79 -10.22 -4.68 4.18
N TRP A 80 -9.23 -3.98 4.72
CA TRP A 80 -7.82 -4.23 4.42
C TRP A 80 -7.29 -5.53 5.01
N ALA A 81 -7.74 -5.90 6.22
CA ALA A 81 -7.42 -7.19 6.81
C ALA A 81 -7.89 -8.35 5.90
N MET A 82 -9.05 -8.21 5.26
CA MET A 82 -9.51 -9.19 4.26
C MET A 82 -8.59 -9.25 3.03
N VAL A 83 -8.08 -8.13 2.52
CA VAL A 83 -7.13 -8.13 1.41
C VAL A 83 -5.89 -8.96 1.76
N THR A 84 -5.23 -8.67 2.88
CA THR A 84 -4.05 -9.43 3.30
C THR A 84 -4.37 -10.92 3.44
N ARG A 85 -5.52 -11.26 4.05
CA ARG A 85 -5.95 -12.65 4.18
C ARG A 85 -6.11 -13.36 2.83
N TYR A 86 -6.64 -12.68 1.82
CA TYR A 86 -6.88 -13.27 0.49
C TYR A 86 -5.64 -13.31 -0.40
N LEU A 87 -4.57 -12.58 -0.07
CA LEU A 87 -3.26 -12.73 -0.73
C LEU A 87 -2.60 -14.08 -0.40
N ARG A 88 -2.99 -14.73 0.70
CA ARG A 88 -2.54 -16.08 1.12
C ARG A 88 -1.02 -16.23 1.28
N ASN A 89 -0.28 -15.15 1.48
CA ASN A 89 1.14 -15.19 1.82
C ASN A 89 1.32 -15.05 3.35
N PRO A 90 1.84 -16.07 4.06
CA PRO A 90 2.05 -16.01 5.51
C PRO A 90 3.18 -15.07 5.94
N GLN A 91 4.07 -14.68 5.02
CA GLN A 91 5.18 -13.73 5.26
C GLN A 91 4.80 -12.28 4.96
N THR A 92 3.54 -12.01 4.61
CA THR A 92 3.07 -10.64 4.39
C THR A 92 2.81 -9.89 5.70
N GLU A 93 3.52 -8.80 5.92
CA GLU A 93 3.23 -7.82 6.98
C GLU A 93 2.03 -6.94 6.55
N HIS A 94 0.98 -6.92 7.37
CA HIS A 94 -0.16 -6.01 7.20
C HIS A 94 0.17 -4.66 7.83
N VAL A 95 0.32 -3.61 7.02
CA VAL A 95 0.76 -2.29 7.49
C VAL A 95 -0.41 -1.30 7.44
N LEU A 96 -0.93 -1.01 8.63
CA LEU A 96 -1.91 0.04 8.90
C LEU A 96 -1.36 0.90 10.05
N ASP A 97 -0.56 1.90 9.71
CA ASP A 97 0.28 2.62 10.68
C ASP A 97 -0.49 3.69 11.46
N GLY A 98 -0.50 3.60 12.79
CA GLY A 98 -0.86 4.70 13.68
C GLY A 98 -2.31 5.17 13.61
N MET A 99 -3.26 4.31 13.23
CA MET A 99 -4.66 4.72 13.06
C MET A 99 -5.28 5.35 14.33
N SER A 100 -4.90 4.87 15.52
CA SER A 100 -5.31 5.46 16.81
C SER A 100 -4.73 6.84 17.07
N ASP A 101 -3.54 7.13 16.52
CA ASP A 101 -2.73 8.28 16.90
C ASP A 101 -2.85 9.42 15.87
N ARG A 102 -2.94 9.05 14.59
CA ARG A 102 -2.95 10.00 13.46
C ARG A 102 -4.20 9.95 12.61
N ALA A 103 -5.12 9.01 12.78
CA ALA A 103 -6.30 8.86 11.91
C ALA A 103 -5.91 8.80 10.41
N HIS A 104 -6.82 9.17 9.49
CA HIS A 104 -6.58 9.20 8.04
C HIS A 104 -5.94 10.52 7.59
N CYS A 105 -4.72 10.47 7.04
CA CYS A 105 -4.01 11.62 6.50
C CYS A 105 -4.16 11.76 4.97
N MET A 106 -5.28 11.28 4.41
CA MET A 106 -5.53 11.34 2.96
C MET A 106 -4.41 10.63 2.16
N ALA A 107 -3.93 11.26 1.08
CA ALA A 107 -2.87 10.72 0.22
C ALA A 107 -1.50 10.55 0.90
N THR A 108 -1.33 11.13 2.09
CA THR A 108 -0.06 11.09 2.84
C THR A 108 0.14 9.77 3.59
N ASP A 109 -0.92 8.98 3.82
CA ASP A 109 -0.84 7.74 4.62
C ASP A 109 0.24 6.77 4.14
N SER A 110 0.30 6.53 2.83
CA SER A 110 1.24 5.59 2.22
C SER A 110 2.68 6.07 2.26
N VAL A 111 2.90 7.39 2.18
CA VAL A 111 4.24 7.98 2.29
C VAL A 111 4.75 7.89 3.72
N ILE A 112 3.89 8.13 4.72
CA ILE A 112 4.24 7.99 6.14
C ILE A 112 4.63 6.54 6.44
N SER A 113 3.82 5.56 6.03
CA SER A 113 4.09 4.16 6.34
C SER A 113 5.36 3.65 5.66
N LEU A 114 5.61 4.05 4.41
CA LEU A 114 6.86 3.74 3.71
C LEU A 114 8.09 4.35 4.39
N ALA A 115 8.00 5.61 4.85
CA ALA A 115 9.10 6.28 5.53
C ALA A 115 9.46 5.59 6.86
N LYS A 116 8.46 5.13 7.62
CA LYS A 116 8.65 4.44 8.91
C LYS A 116 9.13 2.99 8.78
N LEU A 117 8.75 2.30 7.70
CA LEU A 117 9.03 0.87 7.52
C LEU A 117 10.28 0.58 6.70
N HIS A 118 11.06 1.59 6.32
CA HIS A 118 12.34 1.36 5.65
C HIS A 118 13.34 0.74 6.66
N ARG A 119 13.62 -0.55 6.53
CA ARG A 119 14.47 -1.34 7.44
C ARG A 119 15.81 -1.71 6.81
N GLY A 120 16.05 -1.36 5.55
CA GLY A 120 17.23 -1.80 4.79
C GLY A 120 17.18 -3.28 4.43
N GLU A 121 15.99 -3.90 4.45
CA GLU A 121 15.81 -5.31 4.09
C GLU A 121 15.82 -5.45 2.56
N ARG A 122 17.03 -5.46 1.97
CA ARG A 122 17.21 -5.51 0.51
C ARG A 122 16.40 -6.64 -0.12
N GLY A 123 15.63 -6.27 -1.15
CA GLY A 123 14.82 -7.22 -1.91
C GLY A 123 13.42 -7.42 -1.35
N ARG A 124 13.11 -6.91 -0.15
CA ARG A 124 11.74 -6.93 0.39
C ARG A 124 10.78 -6.23 -0.56
N ILE A 125 9.60 -6.83 -0.75
CA ILE A 125 8.57 -6.28 -1.63
C ILE A 125 7.58 -5.44 -0.82
N HIS A 126 7.40 -4.18 -1.20
CA HIS A 126 6.43 -3.28 -0.60
C HIS A 126 5.30 -3.05 -1.59
N VAL A 127 4.10 -3.48 -1.24
CA VAL A 127 2.88 -3.22 -2.00
C VAL A 127 2.17 -2.05 -1.34
N VAL A 128 1.92 -0.97 -2.06
CA VAL A 128 1.20 0.19 -1.54
C VAL A 128 -0.18 0.25 -2.16
N VAL A 129 -1.19 0.30 -1.31
CA VAL A 129 -2.59 0.47 -1.71
C VAL A 129 -2.99 1.92 -1.43
N ASN A 130 -3.52 2.60 -2.44
CA ASN A 130 -4.13 3.92 -2.34
C ASN A 130 -5.61 3.82 -2.70
N TYR A 131 -6.43 4.60 -2.01
CA TYR A 131 -7.87 4.68 -2.23
C TYR A 131 -8.33 6.14 -2.31
N GLY A 132 -9.13 6.44 -3.34
CA GLY A 132 -9.83 7.70 -3.52
C GLY A 132 -11.35 7.53 -3.61
N ILE A 133 -12.07 8.60 -3.30
CA ILE A 133 -13.54 8.66 -3.35
C ILE A 133 -14.03 8.33 -4.78
N GLY A 134 -15.14 7.59 -4.89
CA GLY A 134 -15.64 7.06 -6.17
C GLY A 134 -14.96 5.75 -6.60
N LEU A 135 -14.21 5.12 -5.68
CA LEU A 135 -13.33 3.98 -5.92
C LEU A 135 -12.33 4.26 -7.03
N HIS A 136 -11.35 5.09 -6.66
CA HIS A 136 -10.08 5.18 -7.35
C HIS A 136 -9.05 4.36 -6.56
N LEU A 137 -8.74 3.15 -7.03
CA LEU A 137 -7.72 2.29 -6.44
C LEU A 137 -6.41 2.45 -7.20
N GLY A 138 -5.33 2.67 -6.47
CA GLY A 138 -3.96 2.65 -7.00
C GLY A 138 -3.12 1.63 -6.25
N ILE A 139 -2.40 0.80 -6.98
CA ILE A 139 -1.42 -0.14 -6.44
C ILE A 139 -0.05 0.26 -6.99
N CYS A 140 0.96 0.31 -6.14
CA CYS A 140 2.34 0.25 -6.59
C CYS A 140 3.10 -0.89 -5.91
N ILE A 141 4.00 -1.52 -6.65
CA ILE A 141 4.93 -2.51 -6.11
C ILE A 141 6.32 -1.89 -6.15
N LEU A 142 6.93 -1.84 -4.98
CA LEU A 142 8.26 -1.32 -4.73
C LEU A 142 9.15 -2.45 -4.24
N ARG A 143 10.44 -2.36 -4.52
CA ARG A 143 11.48 -3.21 -3.92
C ARG A 143 12.35 -2.36 -3.01
N GLU A 144 12.51 -2.78 -1.77
CA GLU A 144 13.44 -2.14 -0.85
C GLU A 144 14.88 -2.34 -1.34
N THR A 145 15.61 -1.24 -1.45
CA THR A 145 17.04 -1.22 -1.79
C THR A 145 17.84 -0.92 -0.54
N ASP A 146 19.13 -1.24 -0.54
CA ASP A 146 20.02 -0.88 0.56
C ASP A 146 19.88 0.62 0.89
N ALA A 147 19.80 0.93 2.17
CA ALA A 147 20.05 2.28 2.65
C ALA A 147 21.56 2.55 2.49
N SER A 148 22.02 2.90 1.30
CA SER A 148 23.39 3.37 1.14
C SER A 148 23.49 4.81 1.68
N GLU A 149 24.23 4.91 2.78
CA GLU A 149 24.93 6.05 3.38
C GLU A 149 24.44 7.44 2.95
N SER A 150 23.62 8.06 3.79
CA SER A 150 23.63 9.51 3.89
C SER A 150 23.86 9.92 5.33
N ALA A 151 25.13 9.85 5.74
CA ALA A 151 25.75 10.70 6.75
C ALA A 151 27.27 10.41 6.78
N ALA A 152 28.00 10.99 5.84
CA ALA A 152 29.42 11.34 6.01
C ALA A 152 29.60 12.77 5.52
#